data_AF-A0A238UAX1-F1
#
_entry.id   AF-A0A238UAX1-F1
#
_cell.length_a   1.000
_cell.length_b   1.000
_cell.length_c   1.000
_cell.angle_alpha   90.00
_cell.angle_beta   90.00
_cell.angle_gamma   90.00
#
_symmetry.space_group_name_H-M   'P 1'
#
loop_
_entity.id
_entity.type
_entity.pdbx_description
1 polymer ?
#
loop_
_entity_poly.entity_id
_entity_poly.type
_entity_poly.pdbx_seq_one_letter_code
_entity_poly.pdbx_strand_id
1 'polypeptide(L)'
;MEEIVFKTLANKKKYTSIDHFIAEVMKGNEADEFIYDGIKDAVFKLIIYGFITVDTSSVKNCIRKEGNFYKAKKLGGVGEWLKYRQSHRNAA
;
A
#
# COMPACT_ATOMS: atom_id res chain seq x y z
N MET A 1 3.36 5.34 8.26
CA MET A 1 3.90 4.28 7.39
C MET A 1 2.99 3.94 6.20
N GLU A 2 1.69 3.69 6.40
CA GLU A 2 0.72 3.38 5.31
C GLU A 2 0.78 4.36 4.13
N GLU A 3 0.86 5.66 4.41
CA GLU A 3 0.93 6.70 3.37
C GLU A 3 2.22 6.62 2.53
N ILE A 4 3.35 6.26 3.15
CA ILE A 4 4.64 6.10 2.47
C ILE A 4 4.56 4.91 1.52
N VAL A 5 4.13 3.76 2.03
CA VAL A 5 3.93 2.52 1.25
C VAL A 5 2.96 2.75 0.09
N PHE A 6 1.85 3.45 0.35
CA PHE A 6 0.86 3.78 -0.66
C PHE A 6 1.43 4.69 -1.77
N LYS A 7 2.17 5.73 -1.41
CA LYS A 7 2.82 6.63 -2.39
C LYS A 7 3.84 5.89 -3.24
N THR A 8 4.63 5.00 -2.64
CA THR A 8 5.58 4.16 -3.40
C THR A 8 4.85 3.22 -4.37
N LEU A 9 3.68 2.69 -3.99
CA LEU A 9 2.81 1.95 -4.91
C LEU A 9 2.16 2.83 -5.98
N ALA A 10 1.88 4.10 -5.70
CA ALA A 10 1.23 5.03 -6.64
C ALA A 10 2.12 5.37 -7.84
N ASN A 11 3.43 5.16 -7.71
CA ASN A 11 4.39 5.22 -8.81
C ASN A 11 4.07 4.16 -9.88
N LYS A 12 4.51 4.40 -11.13
CA LYS A 12 4.25 3.50 -12.27
C LYS A 12 5.13 2.24 -12.27
N LYS A 13 5.88 1.99 -11.20
CA LYS A 13 6.78 0.85 -11.11
C LYS A 13 6.00 -0.45 -10.89
N LYS A 14 6.51 -1.52 -11.49
CA LYS A 14 6.03 -2.90 -11.31
C LYS A 14 7.00 -3.63 -10.40
N TYR A 15 6.46 -4.48 -9.53
CA TYR A 15 7.25 -5.19 -8.52
C TYR A 15 7.18 -6.69 -8.76
N THR A 16 8.35 -7.32 -8.82
CA THR A 16 8.48 -8.76 -9.09
C THR A 16 8.18 -9.62 -7.87
N SER A 17 8.35 -9.09 -6.66
CA SER A 17 7.98 -9.73 -5.39
C SER A 17 7.60 -8.68 -4.34
N ILE A 18 6.94 -9.12 -3.26
CA ILE A 18 6.69 -8.28 -2.08
C ILE A 18 8.01 -7.82 -1.48
N ASP A 19 9.02 -8.69 -1.40
CA ASP A 19 10.32 -8.32 -0.85
C ASP A 19 11.03 -7.24 -1.68
N HIS A 20 10.93 -7.31 -3.01
CA HIS A 20 11.46 -6.26 -3.89
C HIS A 20 10.73 -4.93 -3.64
N PHE A 21 9.41 -4.97 -3.44
CA PHE A 21 8.65 -3.78 -3.07
C PHE A 21 9.08 -3.21 -1.71
N ILE A 22 9.20 -4.04 -0.67
CA ILE A 22 9.61 -3.62 0.66
C ILE A 22 11.01 -2.99 0.62
N ALA A 23 11.96 -3.64 -0.06
CA ALA A 23 13.32 -3.13 -0.21
C ALA A 23 13.35 -1.75 -0.90
N GLU A 24 12.43 -1.48 -1.82
CA GLU A 24 12.32 -0.17 -2.46
C GLU A 24 11.74 0.90 -1.54
N VAL A 25 10.73 0.55 -0.74
CA VAL A 25 10.22 1.46 0.30
C VAL A 25 11.32 1.81 1.29
N MET A 26 12.15 0.84 1.68
CA MET A 26 13.30 1.04 2.56
C MET A 26 14.40 1.87 1.91
N LYS A 27 14.72 1.69 0.62
CA LYS A 27 15.74 2.51 -0.05
C LYS A 27 15.43 4.01 -0.03
N GLY A 28 14.16 4.39 0.08
CA GLY A 28 13.72 5.78 0.19
C GLY A 28 13.65 6.34 1.62
N ASN A 29 13.85 5.51 2.66
CA ASN A 29 13.72 5.90 4.06
C ASN A 29 14.81 5.17 4.86
N GLU A 30 15.81 5.90 5.39
CA GLU A 30 17.01 5.39 6.08
C GLU A 30 16.82 4.01 6.76
N ALA A 31 17.66 3.03 6.43
CA ALA A 31 17.43 1.63 6.75
C ALA A 31 17.65 1.31 8.25
N ASP A 32 16.56 1.25 9.02
CA ASP A 32 16.50 0.70 10.39
C ASP A 32 15.53 -0.51 10.43
N GLU A 33 15.79 -1.48 11.30
CA GLU A 33 14.98 -2.69 11.50
C GLU A 33 13.54 -2.34 11.93
N PHE A 34 13.36 -1.30 12.74
CA PHE A 34 12.05 -0.76 13.12
C PHE A 34 11.21 -0.28 11.92
N ILE A 35 11.87 0.09 10.82
CA ILE A 35 11.20 0.55 9.60
C ILE A 35 10.69 -0.65 8.80
N TYR A 36 11.36 -1.79 8.84
CA TYR A 36 10.95 -2.99 8.10
C TYR A 36 9.62 -3.57 8.60
N ASP A 37 9.47 -3.76 9.91
CA ASP A 37 8.23 -4.26 10.49
C ASP A 37 7.07 -3.28 10.28
N GLY A 38 7.34 -1.98 10.43
CA GLY A 38 6.35 -0.94 10.11
C GLY A 38 5.89 -0.99 8.64
N ILE A 39 6.79 -1.25 7.70
CA ILE A 39 6.45 -1.39 6.27
C ILE A 39 5.62 -2.64 6.05
N LYS A 40 5.98 -3.79 6.64
CA LYS A 40 5.19 -5.02 6.55
C LYS A 40 3.77 -4.82 7.06
N ASP A 41 3.62 -4.22 8.23
CA ASP A 41 2.31 -3.91 8.81
C ASP A 41 1.49 -3.01 7.89
N ALA A 42 2.12 -1.98 7.31
CA ALA A 42 1.47 -1.12 6.34
C ALA A 42 1.03 -1.89 5.08
N VAL A 43 1.85 -2.82 4.56
CA VAL A 43 1.47 -3.69 3.43
C VAL A 43 0.25 -4.54 3.78
N PHE A 44 0.24 -5.17 4.95
CA PHE A 44 -0.90 -5.96 5.42
C PHE A 44 -2.18 -5.11 5.51
N LYS A 45 -2.08 -3.89 6.04
CA LYS A 45 -3.23 -2.98 6.10
C LYS A 45 -3.74 -2.59 4.71
N LEU A 46 -2.85 -2.34 3.74
CA LEU A 46 -3.23 -2.06 2.36
C LEU A 46 -4.00 -3.24 1.73
N ILE A 47 -3.65 -4.48 2.07
CA ILE A 47 -4.43 -5.67 1.68
C ILE A 47 -5.82 -5.65 2.35
N ILE A 48 -5.88 -5.43 3.66
CA ILE A 48 -7.14 -5.39 4.43
C ILE A 48 -8.08 -4.27 3.93
N TYR A 49 -7.54 -3.12 3.54
CA TYR A 49 -8.31 -2.01 2.98
C TYR A 49 -8.80 -2.29 1.55
N GLY A 50 -8.37 -3.40 0.95
CA GLY A 50 -8.68 -3.75 -0.44
C GLY A 50 -8.02 -2.78 -1.41
N PHE A 51 -6.83 -2.28 -1.10
CA PHE A 51 -6.05 -1.43 -2.01
C PHE A 51 -5.21 -2.28 -2.94
N ILE A 52 -4.69 -3.39 -2.44
CA ILE A 52 -3.87 -4.30 -3.23
C ILE A 52 -4.26 -5.75 -2.99
N THR A 53 -3.99 -6.59 -3.98
CA THR A 53 -3.88 -8.04 -3.83
C THR A 53 -2.47 -8.47 -4.22
N VAL A 54 -2.00 -9.53 -3.57
CA VAL A 54 -0.66 -10.09 -3.80
C VAL A 54 -0.80 -11.44 -4.50
N ASP A 55 -0.23 -11.52 -5.69
CA ASP A 55 -0.14 -12.73 -6.50
C ASP A 55 1.26 -13.31 -6.37
N THR A 56 1.39 -14.31 -5.48
CA THR A 56 2.65 -15.00 -5.20
C THR A 56 3.07 -15.95 -6.32
N SER A 57 2.21 -16.21 -7.31
CA SER A 57 2.52 -17.05 -8.48
C SER A 57 3.14 -16.25 -9.63
N SER A 58 3.03 -14.92 -9.60
CA SER A 58 3.48 -14.03 -10.68
C SER A 58 4.91 -13.56 -10.46
N VAL A 59 5.79 -13.90 -11.40
CA VAL A 59 7.20 -13.45 -11.44
C VAL A 59 7.41 -12.06 -12.06
N LYS A 60 6.37 -11.47 -12.68
CA LYS A 60 6.47 -10.20 -13.42
C LYS A 60 5.82 -9.02 -12.72
N ASN A 61 4.71 -9.26 -12.03
CA ASN A 61 3.99 -8.24 -11.28
C ASN A 61 3.16 -8.91 -10.19
N CYS A 62 3.71 -9.00 -8.99
CA CYS A 62 3.09 -9.67 -7.87
C CYS A 62 2.06 -8.80 -7.14
N ILE A 63 2.05 -7.48 -7.35
CA ILE A 63 1.11 -6.56 -6.69
C ILE A 63 0.09 -6.07 -7.71
N ARG A 64 -1.18 -6.37 -7.48
CA ARG A 64 -2.31 -5.84 -8.26
C ARG A 64 -2.99 -4.74 -7.46
N LYS A 65 -3.34 -3.64 -8.13
CA LYS A 65 -4.01 -2.48 -7.53
C LYS A 65 -5.52 -2.64 -7.71
N GLU A 66 -6.24 -2.51 -6.61
CA GLU A 66 -7.69 -2.75 -6.54
C GLU A 66 -8.49 -1.44 -6.59
N GLY A 67 -9.82 -1.54 -6.67
CA GLY A 67 -10.71 -0.37 -6.80
C GLY A 67 -10.51 0.69 -5.71
N ASN A 68 -10.30 0.29 -4.45
CA ASN A 68 -10.13 1.25 -3.36
C ASN A 68 -8.79 1.99 -3.44
N PHE A 69 -7.76 1.41 -4.06
CA PHE A 69 -6.50 2.12 -4.29
C PHE A 69 -6.70 3.36 -5.16
N TYR A 70 -7.46 3.22 -6.25
CA TYR A 70 -7.74 4.33 -7.14
C TYR A 70 -8.66 5.37 -6.50
N LYS A 71 -9.62 4.94 -5.66
CA LYS A 71 -10.44 5.86 -4.85
C LYS A 71 -9.58 6.64 -3.87
N ALA A 72 -8.73 5.97 -3.10
CA ALA A 72 -7.82 6.61 -2.15
C ALA A 72 -6.86 7.59 -2.85
N LYS A 73 -6.33 7.22 -4.03
CA LYS A 73 -5.50 8.11 -4.84
C LYS A 73 -6.25 9.39 -5.25
N LYS A 74 -7.54 9.29 -5.63
CA LYS A 74 -8.37 10.46 -5.96
C LYS A 74 -8.69 11.33 -4.76
N LEU A 75 -8.84 10.72 -3.57
CA LEU A 75 -9.12 11.42 -2.32
C LEU A 75 -7.88 12.06 -1.68
N GLY A 76 -6.69 11.80 -2.18
CA GLY A 76 -5.44 12.40 -1.70
C GLY A 76 -4.55 11.49 -0.85
N GLY A 77 -4.91 10.21 -0.66
CA GLY A 77 -4.08 9.24 0.05
C GLY A 77 -4.87 8.26 0.92
N VAL A 78 -4.15 7.50 1.74
CA VAL A 78 -4.73 6.51 2.67
C VAL A 78 -5.53 7.21 3.76
N GLY A 79 -4.96 8.27 4.35
CA GLY A 79 -5.59 8.99 5.46
C GLY A 79 -6.95 9.58 5.11
N GLU A 80 -7.04 10.26 3.97
CA GLU A 80 -8.31 10.83 3.49
C GLU A 80 -9.32 9.75 3.10
N TRP A 81 -8.87 8.62 2.56
CA TRP A 81 -9.74 7.48 2.32
C TRP A 81 -10.29 6.87 3.60
N LEU A 82 -9.48 6.75 4.67
CA LEU A 82 -9.92 6.24 5.96
C LEU A 82 -10.97 7.16 6.58
N LYS A 83 -10.75 8.48 6.56
CA LYS A 83 -11.74 9.48 6.99
C LYS A 83 -13.04 9.36 6.20
N TYR A 84 -12.94 9.32 4.87
CA TYR A 84 -14.08 9.13 3.98
C TYR A 84 -14.86 7.85 4.35
N ARG A 85 -14.17 6.73 4.51
CA ARG A 85 -14.79 5.45 4.88
C ARG A 85 -15.48 5.50 6.23
N GLN A 86 -14.88 6.14 7.23
CA GLN A 86 -15.45 6.26 8.57
C GLN A 86 -16.74 7.09 8.55
N SER A 87 -16.75 8.23 7.85
CA SER A 87 -17.94 9.06 7.70
C SER A 87 -19.09 8.36 6.97
N HIS A 88 -18.78 7.52 5.97
CA HIS A 88 -19.81 6.82 5.19
C HIS A 88 -20.26 5.49 5.81
N ARG A 89 -19.45 4.90 6.71
CA ARG A 89 -19.84 3.72 7.49
C ARG A 89 -20.78 4.06 8.64
N ASN A 90 -20.69 5.27 9.20
CA ASN A 90 -21.58 5.74 10.26
C ASN A 90 -22.91 6.31 9.74
N ALA A 91 -23.07 6.43 8.42
CA ALA A 91 -24.26 6.97 7.76
C ALA A 91 -25.18 5.89 7.18
N ALA A 92 -24.82 4.61 7.32
CA ALA A 92 -25.57 3.43 6.87
C ALA A 92 -25.95 2.57 8.09
#